data_AF-A0A7G8QD55-F1
#
_entry.id   AF-A0A7G8QD55-F1
#
_cell.length_a   1.000
_cell.length_b   1.000
_cell.length_c   1.000
_cell.angle_alpha   90.00
_cell.angle_beta   90.00
_cell.angle_gamma   90.00
#
_symmetry.space_group_name_H-M   'P 1'
#
loop_
_entity.id
_entity.type
_entity.pdbx_description
1 polymer ?
#
loop_
_entity_poly.entity_id
_entity_poly.type
_entity_poly.pdbx_seq_one_letter_code
_entity_poly.pdbx_strand_id
1 'polypeptide(L)'
;MTRVQKLNPFVAIHLVRKLEKLNTKTKTEQEKEIILTWSRASTITPIMVGHTLAIHNGKEHIPIYITMRMLGYKLGEFAPTRNYREYEKTDDKSSRKKDDKSSRKTDDKSRRKTDDKSRRKTDDKSRRKTDDKSRRKTDDKSRRKTDDKSRR
;
A
#
# COMPACT_ATOMS: atom_id res chain seq x y z
N MET A 1 -15.89 0.22 -36.26
CA MET A 1 -14.51 0.38 -36.76
C MET A 1 -13.99 -0.98 -37.19
N THR A 2 -13.63 -1.15 -38.46
CA THR A 2 -13.10 -2.41 -39.00
C THR A 2 -11.60 -2.28 -39.22
N ARG A 3 -10.84 -3.28 -38.75
CA ARG A 3 -9.39 -3.33 -38.92
C ARG A 3 -9.07 -3.96 -40.28
N VAL A 4 -8.01 -3.49 -40.94
CA VAL A 4 -7.55 -4.03 -42.22
C VAL A 4 -7.19 -5.52 -42.06
N GLN A 5 -7.90 -6.39 -42.78
CA GLN A 5 -7.78 -7.85 -42.70
C GLN A 5 -6.67 -8.45 -43.59
N LYS A 6 -6.07 -7.64 -44.47
CA LYS A 6 -5.05 -8.10 -45.44
C LYS A 6 -3.67 -8.41 -44.83
N LEU A 7 -3.44 -8.07 -43.56
CA LEU A 7 -2.15 -8.24 -42.88
C LEU A 7 -2.26 -9.33 -41.80
N ASN A 8 -1.21 -10.14 -41.68
CA ASN A 8 -1.11 -11.11 -40.60
C ASN A 8 -1.24 -10.41 -39.23
N PRO A 9 -2.01 -11.00 -38.29
CA PRO A 9 -2.18 -10.41 -36.98
C PRO A 9 -0.84 -10.37 -36.25
N PHE A 10 -0.48 -9.18 -35.76
CA PHE A 10 0.74 -9.01 -35.00
C PHE A 10 0.60 -9.66 -33.61
N VAL A 11 1.58 -10.47 -33.22
CA VAL A 11 1.73 -11.05 -31.88
C VAL A 11 3.20 -10.96 -31.47
N ALA A 12 3.47 -10.52 -30.24
CA ALA A 12 4.84 -10.42 -29.75
C ALA A 12 5.48 -11.79 -29.52
N ILE A 13 6.72 -11.95 -29.98
CA ILE A 13 7.48 -13.21 -29.90
C ILE A 13 7.64 -13.69 -28.46
N HIS A 14 7.91 -12.78 -27.52
CA HIS A 14 8.06 -13.15 -26.10
C HIS A 14 6.75 -13.64 -25.49
N LEU A 15 5.60 -13.14 -25.95
CA LEU A 15 4.29 -13.57 -25.47
C LEU A 15 3.98 -14.98 -25.97
N VAL A 16 4.24 -15.24 -27.26
CA VAL A 16 4.11 -16.58 -27.87
C VAL A 16 4.98 -17.60 -27.13
N ARG A 17 6.26 -17.30 -26.94
CA ARG A 17 7.19 -18.19 -26.22
C ARG A 17 6.74 -18.51 -24.79
N LYS A 18 6.13 -17.56 -24.08
CA LYS A 18 5.58 -17.81 -22.74
C LYS A 18 4.37 -18.74 -22.82
N LEU A 19 3.45 -18.49 -23.76
CA LEU A 19 2.25 -19.30 -23.94
C LEU A 19 2.59 -20.75 -24.35
N GLU A 20 3.54 -20.94 -25.26
CA GLU A 20 4.00 -22.28 -25.66
C GLU A 20 4.54 -23.08 -24.47
N LYS A 21 5.33 -22.44 -23.60
CA LYS A 21 5.83 -23.06 -22.35
C LYS A 21 4.74 -23.41 -21.35
N LEU A 22 3.61 -22.72 -21.38
CA LEU A 22 2.47 -23.02 -20.51
C LEU A 22 1.60 -24.12 -21.09
N ASN A 23 1.48 -24.17 -22.41
CA ASN A 23 0.75 -25.23 -23.09
C ASN A 23 1.38 -26.62 -22.87
N THR A 24 2.69 -26.71 -22.61
CA THR A 24 3.35 -27.98 -22.25
C THR A 24 3.08 -28.45 -20.82
N LYS A 25 2.59 -27.57 -19.94
CA LYS A 25 2.28 -27.91 -18.55
C LYS A 25 0.90 -28.58 -18.42
N THR A 26 0.64 -29.17 -17.26
CA THR A 26 -0.68 -29.76 -16.97
C THR A 26 -1.78 -28.67 -16.94
N LYS A 27 -3.00 -29.03 -17.34
CA LYS A 27 -4.14 -28.08 -17.40
C LYS A 27 -4.39 -27.32 -16.09
N THR A 28 -4.20 -27.99 -14.95
CA THR A 28 -4.38 -27.40 -13.61
C THR A 28 -3.38 -26.27 -13.31
N GLU A 29 -2.19 -26.31 -13.92
CA GLU A 29 -1.16 -25.29 -13.74
C GLU A 29 -1.37 -24.10 -14.69
N GLN A 30 -1.93 -24.35 -15.88
CA GLN A 30 -2.23 -23.32 -16.88
C GLN A 30 -3.19 -22.26 -16.33
N GLU A 31 -4.25 -22.68 -15.65
CA GLU A 31 -5.28 -21.78 -15.13
C GLU A 31 -4.77 -20.88 -13.99
N LYS A 32 -3.76 -21.35 -13.25
CA LYS A 32 -3.21 -20.65 -12.07
C LYS A 32 -2.16 -19.61 -12.45
N GLU A 33 -1.50 -19.76 -13.60
CA GLU A 33 -0.35 -18.94 -13.93
C GLU A 33 -0.77 -17.64 -14.63
N ILE A 34 -0.47 -16.51 -13.98
CA ILE A 34 -0.76 -15.18 -14.51
C ILE A 34 0.43 -14.72 -15.37
N ILE A 35 0.18 -14.45 -16.65
CA ILE A 35 1.22 -14.01 -17.58
C ILE A 35 1.25 -12.48 -17.61
N LEU A 36 2.34 -11.89 -17.12
CA LEU A 36 2.60 -10.46 -17.26
C LEU A 36 3.00 -10.11 -18.70
N THR A 37 2.33 -9.10 -19.28
CA THR A 37 2.61 -8.59 -20.63
C THR A 37 2.58 -7.06 -20.72
N TRP A 38 3.59 -6.51 -21.37
CA TRP A 38 3.65 -5.11 -21.81
C TRP A 38 3.18 -4.93 -23.25
N SER A 39 2.98 -6.02 -24.00
CA SER A 39 2.64 -5.96 -25.42
C SER A 39 1.15 -5.72 -25.65
N ARG A 40 0.72 -4.47 -25.49
CA ARG A 40 -0.67 -4.04 -25.77
C ARG A 40 -1.05 -4.14 -27.25
N ALA A 41 -0.07 -4.10 -28.14
CA ALA A 41 -0.28 -4.16 -29.59
C ALA A 41 -0.60 -5.57 -30.12
N SER A 42 -0.34 -6.61 -29.32
CA SER A 42 -0.58 -8.00 -29.71
C SER A 42 -2.07 -8.29 -29.88
N THR A 43 -2.37 -9.07 -30.92
CA THR A 43 -3.72 -9.52 -31.26
C THR A 43 -4.00 -10.82 -30.53
N ILE A 44 -5.21 -10.98 -30.00
CA ILE A 44 -5.61 -12.20 -29.32
C ILE A 44 -5.81 -13.30 -30.36
N THR A 45 -4.98 -14.34 -30.24
CA THR A 45 -5.01 -15.54 -31.07
C THR A 45 -5.65 -16.71 -30.33
N PRO A 46 -6.14 -17.75 -31.03
CA PRO A 46 -6.78 -18.92 -30.40
C PRO A 46 -5.93 -19.60 -29.32
N ILE A 47 -4.60 -19.59 -29.47
CA ILE A 47 -3.66 -20.15 -28.49
C ILE A 47 -3.68 -19.45 -27.12
N MET A 48 -4.26 -18.24 -27.03
CA MET A 48 -4.34 -17.45 -25.81
C MET A 48 -5.63 -17.72 -25.01
N VAL A 49 -6.60 -18.42 -25.60
CA VAL A 49 -7.90 -18.66 -24.98
C VAL A 49 -7.72 -19.60 -23.78
N GLY A 50 -8.33 -19.25 -22.64
CA GLY A 50 -8.20 -20.00 -21.40
C GLY A 50 -7.04 -19.56 -20.50
N HIS A 51 -6.22 -18.60 -20.94
CA HIS A 51 -5.12 -18.04 -20.14
C HIS A 51 -5.51 -16.71 -19.49
N THR A 52 -4.94 -16.43 -18.32
CA THR A 52 -5.06 -15.12 -17.66
C THR A 52 -3.85 -14.26 -17.98
N LEU A 53 -4.07 -13.18 -18.75
CA LEU A 53 -3.02 -12.22 -19.09
C LEU A 53 -3.17 -10.96 -18.24
N ALA A 54 -2.09 -10.55 -17.58
CA ALA A 54 -2.01 -9.29 -16.89
C ALA A 54 -1.41 -8.22 -17.81
N ILE A 55 -2.27 -7.32 -18.30
CA ILE A 55 -1.94 -6.34 -19.35
C ILE A 55 -1.56 -5.01 -18.70
N HIS A 56 -0.39 -4.48 -19.06
CA HIS A 56 0.08 -3.20 -18.54
C HIS A 56 -0.77 -2.02 -19.06
N ASN A 57 -1.27 -1.15 -18.18
CA ASN A 57 -2.00 0.07 -18.58
C ASN A 57 -1.15 1.35 -18.59
N GLY A 58 0.11 1.28 -18.13
CA GLY A 58 0.97 2.44 -17.92
C GLY A 58 1.36 2.64 -16.44
N LYS A 59 0.55 2.14 -15.51
CA LYS A 59 0.84 2.17 -14.06
C LYS A 59 0.91 0.77 -13.46
N GLU A 60 -0.09 -0.06 -13.76
CA GLU A 60 -0.23 -1.40 -13.21
C GLU A 60 -0.60 -2.42 -14.30
N HIS A 61 -0.58 -3.70 -13.93
CA HIS A 61 -1.01 -4.78 -14.80
C HIS A 61 -2.40 -5.26 -14.38
N ILE A 62 -3.35 -5.21 -15.31
CA ILE A 62 -4.75 -5.61 -15.08
C ILE A 62 -4.90 -7.08 -15.51
N PRO A 63 -5.19 -8.02 -14.59
CA PRO A 63 -5.39 -9.42 -14.93
C PRO A 63 -6.74 -9.63 -15.64
N ILE A 64 -6.68 -10.17 -16.85
CA ILE A 64 -7.83 -10.40 -17.71
C ILE A 64 -7.82 -11.85 -18.18
N TYR A 65 -8.92 -12.55 -17.94
CA TYR A 65 -9.14 -13.91 -18.45
C TYR A 65 -9.62 -13.86 -19.91
N ILE A 66 -8.92 -14.57 -20.80
CA ILE A 66 -9.21 -14.52 -22.24
C ILE A 66 -10.27 -15.55 -22.63
N THR A 67 -11.34 -15.04 -23.24
CA THR A 67 -12.44 -15.85 -23.80
C THR A 67 -12.43 -15.85 -25.34
N MET A 68 -13.11 -16.82 -25.95
CA MET A 68 -13.21 -16.94 -27.42
C MET A 68 -13.82 -15.70 -28.10
N ARG A 69 -14.70 -14.96 -27.40
CA ARG A 69 -15.34 -13.75 -27.94
C ARG A 69 -14.35 -12.60 -28.16
N MET A 70 -13.17 -12.68 -27.53
CA MET A 70 -12.13 -11.65 -27.58
C MET A 70 -11.13 -11.89 -28.73
N LEU A 71 -11.31 -12.95 -29.52
CA LEU A 71 -10.47 -13.23 -30.69
C LEU A 71 -10.52 -12.06 -31.70
N GLY A 72 -9.35 -11.73 -32.26
CA GLY A 72 -9.22 -10.65 -33.25
C GLY A 72 -9.12 -9.24 -32.65
N TYR A 73 -9.44 -9.06 -31.36
CA TYR A 73 -9.17 -7.80 -30.65
C TYR A 73 -7.70 -7.70 -30.22
N LYS A 74 -7.28 -6.50 -29.83
CA LYS A 74 -5.96 -6.28 -29.22
C LYS A 74 -6.04 -6.36 -27.72
N LEU A 75 -4.94 -6.78 -27.11
CA LEU A 75 -4.77 -6.76 -25.66
C LEU A 75 -4.97 -5.35 -25.08
N GLY A 76 -4.54 -4.31 -25.79
CA GLY A 76 -4.69 -2.92 -25.35
C GLY A 76 -6.13 -2.44 -25.18
N GLU A 77 -7.11 -3.02 -25.90
CA GLU A 77 -8.53 -2.62 -25.83
C GLU A 77 -9.15 -2.94 -24.46
N PHE A 78 -8.63 -3.97 -23.78
CA PHE A 78 -9.14 -4.44 -22.51
C PHE A 78 -8.46 -3.76 -21.30
N ALA A 79 -7.43 -2.95 -21.54
CA ALA A 79 -6.68 -2.24 -20.50
C ALA A 79 -6.75 -0.72 -20.74
N PRO A 80 -7.74 -0.02 -20.13
CA PRO A 80 -7.88 1.43 -20.27
C PRO A 80 -6.70 2.16 -19.63
N THR A 81 -6.16 3.17 -20.32
CA THR A 81 -4.94 3.89 -19.89
C THR A 81 -5.22 5.22 -19.20
N ARG A 82 -6.36 5.85 -19.52
CA ARG A 82 -6.76 7.12 -18.94
C ARG A 82 -7.93 6.90 -18.01
N ASN A 83 -7.81 7.40 -16.79
CA ASN A 83 -8.95 7.51 -15.88
C ASN A 83 -9.82 8.65 -16.40
N TYR A 84 -10.88 8.32 -17.12
CA TYR A 84 -11.88 9.32 -17.49
C TYR A 84 -12.53 9.81 -16.19
N ARG A 85 -12.37 11.09 -15.89
CA ARG A 85 -13.15 11.77 -14.88
C ARG A 85 -14.28 12.45 -15.63
N GLU A 86 -15.50 12.01 -15.38
CA GLU A 86 -16.66 12.76 -15.82
C GLU A 86 -16.61 14.15 -15.19
N TYR A 87 -16.87 15.18 -15.99
CA TYR A 87 -17.03 16.52 -15.46
C TYR A 87 -18.42 16.58 -14.86
N GLU A 88 -18.54 16.25 -13.58
CA GLU A 88 -19.75 16.55 -12.81
C GLU A 88 -19.94 18.06 -12.87
N LYS A 89 -20.96 18.52 -13.62
CA LYS A 89 -21.43 19.90 -13.51
C LYS A 89 -21.82 20.07 -12.05
N THR A 90 -21.04 20.85 -11.32
CA THR A 90 -21.29 21.14 -9.91
C THR A 90 -22.50 22.05 -9.81
N ASP A 91 -23.70 21.46 -9.86
CA ASP A 91 -24.80 22.01 -9.07
C ASP A 91 -24.57 21.50 -7.65
N ASP A 92 -24.30 22.45 -6.75
CA ASP A 92 -23.97 22.28 -5.34
C ASP A 92 -24.43 20.96 -4.70
N LYS A 93 -23.51 20.02 -4.44
CA LYS A 93 -23.48 19.18 -3.23
C LYS A 93 -22.34 18.16 -3.22
N SER A 94 -21.35 18.45 -2.38
CA SER A 94 -20.77 17.53 -1.39
C SER A 94 -20.65 16.04 -1.77
N SER A 95 -19.62 15.67 -2.51
CA SER A 95 -19.09 14.30 -2.52
C SER A 95 -17.57 14.33 -2.27
N ARG A 96 -17.16 14.91 -1.13
CA ARG A 96 -15.85 14.58 -0.54
C ARG A 96 -15.84 13.08 -0.26
N LYS A 97 -15.16 12.36 -1.15
CA LYS A 97 -14.86 10.93 -1.08
C LYS A 97 -14.72 10.46 0.37
N LYS A 98 -15.62 9.55 0.75
CA LYS A 98 -15.28 8.46 1.67
C LYS A 98 -14.11 7.74 1.00
N ASP A 99 -13.03 7.54 1.75
CA ASP A 99 -11.95 6.54 1.58
C ASP A 99 -10.63 7.18 2.00
N ASP A 100 -10.41 7.22 3.32
CA ASP A 100 -9.09 7.19 4.00
C ASP A 100 -9.28 7.18 5.53
N LYS A 101 -10.28 6.44 6.03
CA LYS A 101 -10.53 6.29 7.49
C LYS A 101 -9.99 4.98 8.08
N SER A 102 -9.46 4.05 7.29
CA SER A 102 -8.91 2.79 7.79
C SER A 102 -7.45 2.91 8.27
N SER A 103 -6.67 3.89 7.79
CA SER A 103 -5.27 4.08 8.21
C SER A 103 -5.09 4.95 9.46
N ARG A 104 -6.05 5.81 9.82
CA ARG A 104 -5.91 6.70 10.99
C ARG A 104 -6.17 6.05 12.35
N LYS A 105 -6.76 4.85 12.40
CA LYS A 105 -7.11 4.21 13.68
C LYS A 105 -6.01 3.31 14.24
N THR A 106 -5.07 2.85 13.40
CA THR A 106 -3.95 1.99 13.81
C THR A 106 -2.74 2.76 14.32
N ASP A 107 -2.59 4.03 13.96
CA ASP A 107 -1.40 4.82 14.30
C ASP A 107 -1.54 5.67 15.58
N ASP A 108 -2.77 6.02 16.01
CA ASP A 108 -2.99 6.77 17.26
C ASP A 108 -2.87 5.86 18.52
N LYS A 109 -3.20 4.57 18.38
CA LYS A 109 -3.20 3.64 19.52
C LYS A 109 -1.81 3.07 19.84
N SER A 110 -0.93 2.95 18.84
CA SER A 110 0.44 2.46 19.01
C SER A 110 1.37 3.53 19.58
N ARG A 111 1.23 4.80 19.15
CA ARG A 111 2.03 5.93 19.67
C ARG A 111 1.70 6.28 21.13
N ARG A 112 0.43 6.16 21.56
CA ARG A 112 0.06 6.41 22.97
C ARG A 112 0.65 5.39 23.96
N LYS A 113 1.01 4.18 23.54
CA LYS A 113 1.61 3.18 24.44
C LYS A 113 3.11 3.33 24.63
N THR A 114 3.83 3.85 23.63
CA THR A 114 5.30 4.00 23.69
C THR A 114 5.74 5.28 24.40
N ASP A 115 4.91 6.34 24.38
CA ASP A 115 5.28 7.64 24.94
C ASP A 115 4.88 7.81 26.43
N ASP A 116 3.87 7.09 26.93
CA ASP A 116 3.47 7.16 28.36
C ASP A 116 4.42 6.34 29.26
N LYS A 117 5.03 5.27 28.74
CA LYS A 117 5.95 4.41 29.53
C LYS A 117 7.37 4.99 29.64
N SER A 118 7.81 5.76 28.65
CA SER A 118 9.15 6.40 28.64
C SER A 118 9.18 7.66 29.51
N ARG A 119 8.14 8.50 29.46
CA ARG A 119 8.03 9.72 30.28
C ARG A 119 7.88 9.42 31.78
N ARG A 120 7.15 8.36 32.17
CA ARG A 120 7.04 7.99 33.60
C ARG A 120 8.36 7.54 34.24
N LYS A 121 9.31 7.00 33.47
CA LYS A 121 10.63 6.59 34.01
C LYS A 121 11.60 7.75 34.19
N THR A 122 11.50 8.80 33.37
CA THR A 122 12.41 9.96 33.45
C THR A 122 11.99 10.95 34.54
N ASP A 123 10.69 11.09 34.81
CA ASP A 123 10.17 12.08 35.75
C ASP A 123 10.19 11.61 37.22
N ASP A 124 10.08 10.30 37.49
CA ASP A 124 10.14 9.76 38.86
C ASP A 124 11.59 9.75 39.41
N LYS A 125 12.59 9.61 38.53
CA LYS A 125 14.02 9.60 38.91
C LYS A 125 14.58 11.01 39.15
N SER A 126 14.05 12.03 38.47
CA SER A 126 14.46 13.43 38.64
C SER A 126 13.88 14.05 39.90
N ARG A 127 12.59 13.81 40.20
CA ARG A 127 11.93 14.30 41.43
C ARG A 127 12.51 13.70 42.71
N ARG A 128 12.85 12.40 42.73
CA ARG A 128 13.50 11.79 43.91
C ARG A 128 14.89 12.38 44.22
N LYS A 129 15.64 12.84 43.21
CA LYS A 129 16.97 13.46 43.44
C LYS A 129 16.88 14.90 43.97
N THR A 130 15.84 15.66 43.62
CA THR A 130 15.67 17.05 44.08
C THR A 130 15.10 17.12 45.51
N ASP A 131 14.24 16.15 45.88
CA ASP A 131 13.58 16.13 47.18
C ASP A 131 14.50 15.62 48.30
N ASP A 132 15.40 14.66 48.01
CA ASP A 132 16.34 14.13 49.00
C ASP A 132 17.50 15.13 49.30
N LYS A 133 17.87 15.95 48.31
CA LYS A 133 18.93 16.98 48.46
C LYS A 133 18.44 18.24 49.18
N SER A 134 17.14 18.55 49.09
CA SER A 134 16.52 19.69 49.78
C SER A 134 16.23 19.37 51.25
N ARG A 135 15.74 18.17 51.57
CA ARG A 135 15.51 17.73 52.96
C ARG A 135 16.80 17.66 53.79
N ARG A 136 17.89 17.14 53.24
CA ARG A 136 19.20 17.15 53.95
C ARG A 136 19.73 18.56 54.24
N LYS A 137 19.43 19.55 53.40
CA LYS A 137 19.86 20.95 53.64
C LYS A 137 19.02 21.66 54.72
N THR A 138 17.74 21.31 54.87
CA THR A 138 16.89 21.91 55.90
C THR A 138 17.16 21.32 57.28
N ASP A 139 17.49 20.03 57.36
CA ASP A 139 17.72 19.32 58.62
C ASP A 139 19.10 19.64 59.25
N ASP A 140 20.14 19.88 58.44
CA ASP A 140 21.46 20.30 58.95
C ASP A 140 21.46 21.76 59.42
N LYS A 141 20.59 22.60 58.84
CA LYS A 141 20.43 24.02 59.22
C LYS A 141 19.55 24.21 60.47
N SER A 142 18.61 23.29 60.73
CA SER A 142 17.77 23.32 61.93
C SER A 142 18.50 22.79 63.17
N ARG A 143 19.30 21.72 63.05
CA ARG A 143 20.13 21.18 64.15
C ARG A 143 21.19 22.16 64.65
N ARG A 144 21.86 22.89 63.76
CA ARG A 144 22.82 23.94 64.16
C ARG A 144 22.18 25.13 64.89
N LYS A 145 20.88 25.39 64.68
CA LYS A 145 20.16 26.48 65.38
C LYS A 145 19.59 26.07 66.74
N THR A 146 19.41 24.78 67.00
CA THR A 146 18.90 24.29 68.29
C THR A 146 20.01 24.05 69.33
N ASP A 147 21.24 23.79 68.88
CA ASP A 147 22.39 23.58 69.78
C ASP A 147 23.07 24.89 70.23
N ASP A 148 22.88 25.99 69.49
CA ASP A 148 23.39 27.33 69.85
C ASP A 148 22.42 28.11 70.78
N LYS A 149 21.19 27.60 70.95
CA LYS A 149 20.14 28.19 71.80
C LYS A 149 19.95 27.47 73.14
N SER A 150 20.73 26.41 73.39
CA SER A 150 20.71 25.60 74.62
C SER A 150 22.03 25.64 75.42
N ARG A 151 22.96 26.55 75.05
CA ARG A 151 24.23 26.80 75.76
C ARG A 151 24.43 28.26 76.20
N ARG A 152 23.35 28.96 76.58
CA ARG A 152 23.46 30.23 77.32
C ARG A 152 22.36 30.35 78.36
#